data_AF-A0A839GVK2-F1
#
_entry.id   AF-A0A839GVK2-F1
#
_cell.length_a   1.000
_cell.length_b   1.000
_cell.length_c   1.000
_cell.angle_alpha   90.00
_cell.angle_beta   90.00
_cell.angle_gamma   90.00
#
_symmetry.space_group_name_H-M   'P 1'
#
loop_
_entity.id
_entity.type
_entity.pdbx_description
1 polymer ?
#
loop_
_entity_poly.entity_id
_entity_poly.type
_entity_poly.pdbx_seq_one_letter_code
_entity_poly.pdbx_strand_id
1 'polypeptide(L)' 'NFILSLLEIKDPNIRITDVIDLPASNPADQEHTKLIKARLSYPIKQCRHCGFAAVVKNGFRKAHVRL' A
#
# COMPACT_ATOMS: atom_id res chain seq x y z
N ASN A 1 -2.36 -13.14 -5.47
CA ASN A 1 -3.37 -13.14 -4.38
C ASN A 1 -3.30 -14.36 -3.47
N PHE A 2 -2.99 -15.57 -3.97
CA PHE A 2 -2.93 -16.79 -3.15
C PHE A 2 -2.11 -16.67 -1.86
N ILE A 3 -0.90 -16.06 -1.92
CA ILE A 3 -0.04 -15.84 -0.74
C ILE A 3 -0.68 -14.94 0.33
N LEU A 4 -1.40 -13.88 -0.07
CA LEU A 4 -2.07 -12.99 0.89
C LEU A 4 -3.28 -13.68 1.53
N SER A 5 -3.99 -14.50 0.74
CA SER A 5 -5.11 -15.30 1.23
C SER A 5 -4.68 -16.34 2.27
N LEU A 6 -3.49 -16.93 2.10
CA LEU A 6 -2.90 -17.86 3.07
C LEU A 6 -2.57 -17.18 4.40
N LEU A 7 -2.17 -15.91 4.37
CA LEU A 7 -1.89 -15.08 5.55
C LEU A 7 -3.12 -14.34 6.09
N GLU A 8 -4.32 -14.67 5.58
CA GLU A 8 -5.59 -14.00 5.90
C GLU A 8 -5.59 -12.47 5.65
N ILE A 9 -4.68 -11.97 4.82
CA ILE A 9 -4.63 -10.56 4.42
C ILE A 9 -5.67 -10.35 3.32
N LYS A 10 -6.79 -9.69 3.69
CA LYS A 10 -7.97 -9.51 2.82
C LYS A 10 -8.14 -8.09 2.26
N ASP A 11 -7.23 -7.16 2.56
CA ASP A 11 -7.38 -5.78 2.11
C ASP A 11 -7.18 -5.67 0.58
N PRO A 12 -8.21 -5.20 -0.17
CA PRO A 12 -8.14 -5.09 -1.63
C PRO A 12 -7.19 -3.98 -2.13
N ASN A 13 -6.75 -3.09 -1.25
CA ASN A 13 -5.87 -1.96 -1.57
C ASN A 13 -4.38 -2.32 -1.47
N ILE A 14 -4.06 -3.53 -1.03
CA ILE A 14 -2.69 -4.05 -0.99
C ILE A 14 -2.34 -4.63 -2.35
N ARG A 15 -1.27 -4.11 -2.97
CA ARG A 15 -0.71 -4.63 -4.21
C ARG A 15 0.68 -5.17 -3.94
N ILE A 16 0.87 -6.47 -4.12
CA ILE A 16 2.19 -7.09 -3.99
C ILE A 16 3.09 -6.56 -5.11
N THR A 17 4.28 -6.09 -4.74
CA THR A 17 5.28 -5.62 -5.70
C THR A 17 6.40 -6.65 -5.90
N ASP A 18 6.71 -7.43 -4.86
CA ASP A 18 7.81 -8.40 -4.90
C ASP A 18 7.65 -9.47 -3.80
N VAL A 19 8.21 -10.65 -4.03
CA VAL A 19 8.28 -11.75 -3.05
C VAL A 19 9.68 -12.33 -3.09
N ILE A 20 10.41 -12.22 -1.99
CA ILE A 20 11.82 -12.61 -1.89
C ILE A 20 11.94 -13.76 -0.90
N ASP A 21 12.60 -14.84 -1.30
CA ASP A 21 12.99 -15.90 -0.37
C ASP A 21 14.21 -15.43 0.42
N LEU A 22 14.07 -15.36 1.74
CA LEU A 22 15.17 -15.04 2.63
C LEU A 22 15.93 -16.31 2.98
N PRO A 23 17.27 -16.27 3.01
CA PRO A 23 18.06 -17.40 3.46
C PRO A 23 17.74 -17.72 4.92
N ALA A 24 17.74 -19.01 5.27
CA ALA A 24 17.60 -19.44 6.65
C ALA A 24 18.74 -18.84 7.49
N SER A 25 18.41 -18.34 8.68
CA SER A 25 19.40 -17.77 9.61
C SER A 25 20.43 -18.81 10.06
N ASN A 26 20.03 -20.08 10.11
CA ASN A 26 20.91 -21.22 10.34
C ASN A 26 20.64 -22.33 9.31
N PRO A 27 21.68 -23.04 8.83
CA PRO A 27 21.51 -24.14 7.88
C PRO A 27 20.86 -25.41 8.47
N ALA A 28 20.72 -25.48 9.79
CA ALA A 28 20.01 -26.56 10.49
C ALA A 28 18.50 -26.29 10.63
N ASP A 29 18.07 -25.03 10.51
CA ASP A 29 16.67 -24.65 10.58
C ASP A 29 16.05 -24.79 9.19
N GLN A 30 15.07 -25.69 9.06
CA GLN A 30 14.26 -25.85 7.84
C GLN A 30 13.22 -24.72 7.70
N GLU A 31 13.50 -23.53 8.23
CA GLU A 31 12.59 -22.41 8.17
C GLU A 31 12.75 -21.66 6.84
N HIS A 32 11.74 -21.79 5.99
CA HIS A 32 11.64 -21.03 4.75
C HIS A 32 10.96 -19.69 5.01
N THR A 33 11.76 -18.62 5.12
CA THR A 33 11.22 -17.26 5.31
C THR A 33 10.99 -16.59 3.97
N LYS A 34 9.79 -16.04 3.74
CA LYS A 34 9.48 -15.23 2.56
C LYS A 34 9.18 -13.79 2.95
N LEU A 35 9.92 -12.83 2.37
CA LEU A 35 9.67 -11.41 2.50
C LEU A 35 8.73 -10.94 1.39
N ILE A 36 7.53 -10.52 1.74
CA ILE A 36 6.56 -9.97 0.80
C ILE A 36 6.65 -8.45 0.83
N LYS A 37 7.06 -7.84 -0.28
CA LYS A 37 6.98 -6.39 -0.45
C LYS A 37 5.65 -6.05 -1.11
N ALA A 38 4.91 -5.13 -0.51
CA ALA A 38 3.63 -4.69 -1.04
C ALA A 38 3.45 -3.19 -0.87
N ARG A 39 2.65 -2.61 -1.76
CA ARG A 39 2.22 -1.23 -1.71
C ARG A 39 0.76 -1.17 -1.28
N LEU A 40 0.49 -0.44 -0.22
CA LEU A 40 -0.87 -0.11 0.22
C LEU A 40 -1.28 1.24 -0.39
N SER A 41 -2.46 1.33 -0.99
CA SER A 41 -2.91 2.57 -1.65
C SER A 41 -4.40 2.79 -1.49
N TYR A 42 -4.77 3.74 -0.63
CA TYR A 42 -6.17 4.14 -0.45
C TYR A 42 -6.50 5.39 -1.27
N PRO A 43 -7.63 5.40 -1.99
CA PRO A 43 -8.11 6.60 -2.64
C PRO A 43 -8.50 7.64 -1.59
N ILE A 44 -7.92 8.83 -1.69
CA ILE A 44 -8.28 9.97 -0.83
C ILE A 44 -9.51 10.62 -1.43
N LYS A 45 -10.65 10.55 -0.73
CA LYS A 45 -11.90 11.18 -1.15
C LYS A 45 -11.93 12.69 -0.90
N GLN A 46 -11.15 13.17 0.05
CA GLN A 46 -11.13 14.56 0.50
C GLN A 46 -9.78 14.88 1.13
N CYS A 47 -9.25 16.08 0.87
CA CYS A 47 -8.04 16.53 1.53
C CYS A 47 -8.27 16.69 3.04
N ARG A 48 -7.46 16.02 3.89
CA ARG A 48 -7.54 16.13 5.35
C ARG A 48 -7.30 17.55 5.87
N HIS A 49 -6.60 18.39 5.11
CA HIS A 49 -6.23 19.74 5.55
C HIS A 49 -7.24 20.81 5.14
N CYS A 50 -7.85 20.69 3.95
CA CYS A 50 -8.73 21.74 3.42
C CYS A 50 -10.16 21.29 3.09
N GLY A 51 -10.50 20.01 3.24
CA GLY A 51 -11.87 19.54 3.04
C GLY A 51 -12.34 19.53 1.57
N PHE A 52 -11.46 19.78 0.58
CA PHE A 52 -11.87 19.70 -0.83
C PHE A 52 -11.81 18.26 -1.35
N ALA A 53 -12.83 17.86 -2.13
CA ALA A 53 -12.94 16.53 -2.72
C ALA A 53 -11.91 16.26 -3.83
N ALA A 54 -11.48 17.31 -4.52
CA ALA A 54 -10.45 17.20 -5.55
C ALA A 54 -9.07 17.35 -4.91
N VAL A 55 -8.40 16.23 -4.67
CA VAL A 55 -6.95 16.21 -4.47
C VAL A 55 -6.32 16.64 -5.79
N VAL A 56 -6.12 17.94 -6.00
CA VAL A 56 -5.42 18.43 -7.19
C VAL A 56 -3.99 17.90 -7.08
N LYS A 57 -3.67 16.84 -7.84
CA LYS A 57 -2.35 16.19 -7.84
C LYS A 57 -1.21 17.17 -8.17
N ASN A 58 -1.55 18.31 -8.76
CA ASN A 58 -0.64 19.40 -9.08
C ASN A 58 -1.04 20.57 -8.18
N GLY A 59 -0.22 20.90 -7.18
CA GLY A 59 -0.50 21.85 -6.09
C GLY A 59 -0.75 23.30 -6.50
N PHE A 60 -1.69 23.56 -7.41
CA PHE A 60 -2.20 24.89 -7.70
C PHE A 60 -3.40 25.15 -6.79
N ARG A 61 -3.24 26.09 -5.87
CA ARG A 61 -4.35 26.71 -5.15
C ARG A 61 -5.33 27.26 -6.19
N LYS A 62 -6.56 26.76 -6.25
CA LYS A 62 -7.64 27.47 -6.96
C LYS A 62 -7.85 28.81 -6.24
N ALA A 63 -7.27 29.88 -6.77
CA ALA A 63 -7.37 31.23 -6.20
C ALA A 63 -8.72 31.92 -6.48
N HIS A 64 -9.65 31.26 -7.17
CA HIS A 64 -10.96 31.85 -7.48
C HIS A 64 -12.07 30.80 -7.38
N VAL A 65 -12.47 30.48 -6.15
CA VAL A 65 -13.86 30.05 -5.91
C VAL A 65 -14.57 31.32 -5.44
N ARG A 66 -15.31 31.95 -6.35
CA ARG A 66 -16.27 33.00 -5.96
C ARG A 66 -17.50 32.28 -5.39
N LEU A 67 -17.87 32.67 -4.16
CA LEU A 67 -19.15 32.32 -3.53
C LEU A 67 -20.31 32.87 -4.38
#